data_AF-A0A254QII4-F1
#
_entry.id   AF-A0A254QII4-F1
#
_cell.length_a   1.000
_cell.length_b   1.000
_cell.length_c   1.000
_cell.angle_alpha   90.00
_cell.angle_beta   90.00
_cell.angle_gamma   90.00
#
_symmetry.space_group_name_H-M   'P 1'
#
loop_
_entity.id
_entity.type
_entity.pdbx_description
1 polymer ?
#
loop_
_entity_poly.entity_id
_entity_poly.type
_entity_poly.pdbx_seq_one_letter_code
_entity_poly.pdbx_strand_id
1 'polypeptide(L)'
;MSDAASELAKLRAALTAAEARADVAESELAQARAVVSCSEAMIQELKLEIAKLRRDKYGISSERRARLIDQLELQLEEMEAAATEDALAADQASEKASTVRAFTRRHPVRKPFPDHLPRERVVVEAPVACTCCGSDRIVKMGEDITETLEVIPRQWKVIQTVREKFTCRACEKISQPPAPFHAIPRGWAGPSLIAMLIFEKYGQHQPLNRQAERFAREG
;
A
#
# COMPACT_ATOMS: atom_id res chain seq x y z
N MET A 1 17.90 -55.06 -39.60
CA MET A 1 17.86 -54.62 -38.17
C MET A 1 18.80 -53.44 -37.90
N SER A 2 19.97 -53.33 -38.55
CA SER A 2 20.92 -52.21 -38.36
C SER A 2 20.48 -50.88 -38.99
N ASP A 3 19.81 -50.90 -40.14
CA ASP A 3 19.40 -49.66 -40.84
C ASP A 3 18.35 -48.86 -40.07
N ALA A 4 17.37 -49.53 -39.44
CA ALA A 4 16.33 -48.86 -38.66
C ALA A 4 16.92 -48.14 -37.42
N ALA A 5 17.95 -48.71 -36.79
CA ALA A 5 18.63 -48.07 -35.67
C ALA A 5 19.46 -46.84 -36.11
N SER A 6 20.07 -46.90 -37.31
CA SER A 6 20.78 -45.77 -37.92
C SER A 6 19.82 -44.64 -38.30
N GLU A 7 18.69 -44.96 -38.92
CA GLU A 7 17.61 -44.02 -39.25
C GLU A 7 17.07 -43.33 -37.98
N LEU A 8 16.79 -44.09 -36.92
CA LEU A 8 16.33 -43.54 -35.64
C LEU A 8 17.37 -42.62 -34.99
N ALA A 9 18.66 -42.94 -35.09
CA ALA A 9 19.72 -42.08 -34.58
C ALA A 9 19.81 -40.75 -35.38
N LYS A 10 19.68 -40.81 -36.70
CA LYS A 10 19.64 -39.62 -37.56
C LYS A 10 18.42 -38.75 -37.27
N LEU A 11 17.24 -39.35 -37.09
CA LEU A 11 16.01 -38.63 -36.74
C LEU A 11 16.11 -37.97 -35.37
N ARG A 12 16.67 -38.66 -34.36
CA ARG A 12 16.93 -38.07 -33.04
C ARG A 12 17.90 -36.90 -33.12
N ALA A 13 18.99 -37.03 -33.87
CA ALA A 13 19.94 -35.94 -34.08
C ALA A 13 19.31 -34.73 -34.78
N ALA A 14 18.49 -34.96 -35.81
CA ALA A 14 17.76 -33.92 -36.51
C ALA A 14 16.73 -33.22 -35.60
N LEU A 15 16.06 -33.98 -34.72
CA LEU A 15 15.10 -33.46 -33.76
C LEU A 15 15.80 -32.59 -32.70
N THR A 16 16.92 -33.04 -32.13
CA THR A 16 17.72 -32.23 -31.21
C THR A 16 18.27 -30.95 -31.86
N ALA A 17 18.63 -31.00 -33.14
CA ALA A 17 19.08 -29.82 -33.87
C ALA A 17 17.92 -28.87 -34.26
N ALA A 18 16.69 -29.37 -34.37
CA ALA A 18 15.51 -28.56 -34.55
C ALA A 18 15.10 -27.88 -33.23
N GLU A 19 15.11 -28.62 -32.12
CA GLU A 19 14.85 -28.11 -30.77
C GLU A 19 15.87 -27.02 -30.39
N ALA A 20 17.17 -27.25 -30.60
CA ALA A 20 18.19 -26.25 -30.32
C ALA A 20 18.02 -24.95 -31.15
N ARG A 21 17.53 -25.06 -32.41
CA ARG A 21 17.23 -23.88 -33.23
C ARG A 21 15.96 -23.16 -32.77
N ALA A 22 14.97 -23.90 -32.30
CA ALA A 22 13.76 -23.32 -31.71
C ALA A 22 14.08 -22.58 -30.41
N ASP A 23 14.89 -23.18 -29.53
CA ASP A 23 15.34 -22.54 -28.28
C ASP A 23 16.10 -21.23 -28.54
N VAL A 24 17.02 -21.23 -29.51
CA VAL A 24 17.74 -20.01 -29.91
C VAL A 24 16.77 -18.95 -30.43
N ALA A 25 15.86 -19.31 -31.33
CA ALA A 25 14.87 -18.37 -31.87
C ALA A 25 13.91 -17.82 -30.81
N GLU A 26 13.50 -18.66 -29.83
CA GLU A 26 12.68 -18.23 -28.69
C GLU A 26 13.44 -17.25 -27.79
N SER A 27 14.74 -17.50 -27.55
CA SER A 27 15.58 -16.59 -26.75
C SER A 27 15.80 -15.24 -27.44
N GLU A 28 16.06 -15.23 -28.74
CA GLU A 28 16.22 -14.00 -29.53
C GLU A 28 14.92 -13.20 -29.57
N LEU A 29 13.77 -13.88 -29.71
CA LEU A 29 12.46 -13.23 -29.70
C LEU A 29 12.11 -12.65 -28.32
N ALA A 30 12.46 -13.34 -27.24
CA ALA A 30 12.29 -12.82 -25.88
C ALA A 30 13.16 -11.58 -25.63
N GLN A 31 14.43 -11.61 -26.05
CA GLN A 31 15.33 -10.45 -25.97
C GLN A 31 14.82 -9.28 -26.81
N ALA A 32 14.36 -9.53 -28.04
CA ALA A 32 13.80 -8.50 -28.90
C ALA A 32 12.56 -7.85 -28.28
N ARG A 33 11.66 -8.63 -27.66
CA ARG A 33 10.50 -8.11 -26.93
C ARG A 33 10.92 -7.24 -25.76
N ALA A 34 11.86 -7.69 -24.92
CA ALA A 34 12.38 -6.91 -23.80
C ALA A 34 13.00 -5.57 -24.25
N VAL A 35 13.74 -5.56 -25.37
CA VAL A 35 14.30 -4.32 -25.92
C VAL A 35 13.19 -3.37 -26.39
N VAL A 36 12.16 -3.90 -27.07
CA VAL A 36 11.03 -3.09 -27.55
C VAL A 36 10.27 -2.50 -26.37
N SER A 37 9.87 -3.29 -25.38
CA SER A 37 9.10 -2.80 -24.23
C SER A 37 9.90 -1.83 -23.37
N CYS A 38 11.20 -2.07 -23.14
CA CYS A 38 12.08 -1.10 -22.49
C CYS A 38 12.15 0.23 -23.26
N SER A 39 12.27 0.15 -24.60
CA SER A 39 12.34 1.35 -25.45
C SER A 39 11.03 2.12 -25.43
N GLU A 40 9.89 1.43 -25.42
CA GLU A 40 8.57 2.05 -25.33
C GLU A 40 8.35 2.73 -23.97
N ALA A 41 8.76 2.10 -22.86
CA ALA A 41 8.73 2.69 -21.53
C ALA A 41 9.58 3.98 -21.48
N MET A 42 10.81 3.94 -22.00
CA MET A 42 11.70 5.10 -22.10
C MET A 42 11.08 6.24 -22.92
N ILE A 43 10.39 5.92 -24.02
CA ILE A 43 9.68 6.92 -24.84
C ILE A 43 8.56 7.59 -24.03
N GLN A 44 7.84 6.83 -23.19
CA GLN A 44 6.78 7.40 -22.35
C GLN A 44 7.36 8.28 -21.23
N GLU A 45 8.47 7.86 -20.61
CA GLU A 45 9.18 8.66 -19.62
C GLU A 45 9.60 10.01 -20.20
N LEU A 46 10.24 10.01 -21.37
CA LEU A 46 10.64 11.24 -22.07
C LEU A 46 9.45 12.12 -22.44
N LYS A 47 8.31 11.54 -22.85
CA LYS A 47 7.08 12.30 -23.13
C LYS A 47 6.54 12.96 -21.86
N LEU A 48 6.57 12.26 -20.73
CA LEU A 48 6.16 12.77 -19.43
C LEU A 48 7.07 13.94 -18.98
N GLU A 49 8.38 13.79 -19.09
CA GLU A 49 9.34 14.86 -18.80
C GLU A 49 9.10 16.10 -19.68
N ILE A 50 8.93 15.92 -20.99
CA ILE A 50 8.63 17.02 -21.91
C ILE A 50 7.32 17.72 -21.51
N ALA A 51 6.30 16.97 -21.10
CA ALA A 51 5.03 17.54 -20.65
C ALA A 51 5.19 18.36 -19.37
N LYS A 52 5.96 17.87 -18.39
CA LYS A 52 6.31 18.59 -17.15
C LYS A 52 7.10 19.87 -17.45
N LEU A 53 8.17 19.78 -18.26
CA LEU A 53 8.97 20.94 -18.67
C LEU A 53 8.15 22.00 -19.44
N ARG A 54 7.22 21.57 -20.30
CA ARG A 54 6.32 22.51 -21.01
C ARG A 54 5.35 23.18 -20.05
N ARG A 55 4.89 22.50 -18.99
CA ARG A 55 4.03 23.10 -17.96
C ARG A 55 4.79 24.17 -17.18
N ASP A 56 6.04 23.90 -16.80
CA ASP A 56 6.87 24.86 -16.06
C ASP A 56 7.20 26.10 -16.88
N LYS A 57 7.54 25.92 -18.17
CA LYS A 57 7.91 27.03 -19.06
C LYS A 57 6.73 27.90 -19.50
N TYR A 58 5.57 27.30 -19.77
CA TYR A 58 4.43 28.00 -20.38
C TYR A 58 3.28 28.28 -19.40
N GLY A 59 3.41 27.88 -18.13
CA GLY A 59 2.50 28.23 -17.05
C GLY A 59 1.31 27.27 -16.84
N ILE A 60 0.59 27.53 -15.73
CA ILE A 60 -0.44 26.67 -15.11
C ILE A 60 -1.80 26.73 -15.83
N SER A 61 -1.97 27.56 -16.86
CA SER A 61 -3.29 27.97 -17.42
C SER A 61 -4.09 26.89 -18.17
N SER A 62 -3.79 25.61 -18.00
CA SER A 62 -4.50 24.53 -18.67
C SER A 62 -4.71 23.35 -17.72
N GLU A 63 -5.88 23.26 -17.09
CA GLU A 63 -6.35 22.04 -16.40
C GLU A 63 -6.21 20.80 -17.30
N ARG A 64 -6.36 20.99 -18.62
CA ARG A 64 -6.15 19.95 -19.63
C ARG A 64 -4.72 19.40 -19.65
N ARG A 65 -3.70 20.24 -19.43
CA ARG A 65 -2.29 19.78 -19.33
C ARG A 65 -2.01 19.04 -18.02
N ALA A 66 -2.69 19.40 -16.92
CA ALA A 66 -2.57 18.66 -15.67
C ALA A 66 -3.11 17.23 -15.82
N ARG A 67 -4.32 17.09 -16.35
CA ARG A 67 -4.92 15.77 -16.62
C ARG A 67 -4.09 14.93 -17.59
N LEU A 68 -3.44 15.55 -18.57
CA LEU A 68 -2.56 14.85 -19.49
C LEU A 68 -1.31 14.30 -18.79
N ILE A 69 -0.74 15.03 -17.83
CA ILE A 69 0.41 14.56 -17.04
C ILE A 69 -0.02 13.37 -16.18
N ASP A 70 -1.15 13.49 -15.46
CA ASP A 70 -1.67 12.40 -14.62
C ASP A 70 -1.91 11.12 -15.46
N GLN A 71 -2.43 11.27 -16.68
CA GLN A 71 -2.63 10.15 -17.61
C GLN A 71 -1.30 9.53 -18.08
N LEU A 72 -0.30 10.36 -18.37
CA LEU A 72 1.03 9.88 -18.79
C LEU A 72 1.77 9.18 -17.65
N GLU A 73 1.59 9.61 -16.40
CA GLU A 73 2.16 8.94 -15.22
C GLU A 73 1.59 7.53 -15.05
N LEU A 74 0.26 7.39 -15.13
CA LEU A 74 -0.39 6.07 -15.06
C LEU A 74 0.08 5.13 -16.19
N GLN A 75 0.17 5.65 -17.42
CA GLN A 75 0.64 4.87 -18.57
C GLN A 75 2.11 4.46 -18.42
N LEU A 76 2.94 5.30 -17.82
CA LEU A 76 4.34 4.98 -17.57
C LEU A 76 4.47 3.83 -16.58
N GLU A 77 3.72 3.85 -15.47
CA GLU A 77 3.72 2.77 -14.47
C GLU A 77 3.36 1.41 -15.10
N GLU A 78 2.33 1.36 -15.96
CA GLU A 78 1.94 0.13 -16.68
C GLU A 78 3.04 -0.36 -17.63
N MET A 79 3.68 0.55 -18.36
CA MET A 79 4.72 0.21 -19.34
C MET A 79 6.03 -0.21 -18.68
N GLU A 80 6.39 0.40 -17.55
CA GLU A 80 7.54 -0.01 -16.74
C GLU A 80 7.34 -1.42 -16.18
N ALA A 81 6.14 -1.73 -15.67
CA ALA A 81 5.81 -3.08 -15.21
C ALA A 81 5.96 -4.09 -16.35
N ALA A 82 5.39 -3.83 -17.52
CA ALA A 82 5.51 -4.71 -18.70
C ALA A 82 6.97 -4.89 -19.15
N ALA A 83 7.76 -3.81 -19.17
CA ALA A 83 9.19 -3.88 -19.51
C ALA A 83 9.98 -4.74 -18.52
N THR A 84 9.67 -4.67 -17.23
CA THR A 84 10.31 -5.54 -16.22
C THR A 84 9.94 -7.01 -16.39
N GLU A 85 8.69 -7.32 -16.72
CA GLU A 85 8.25 -8.70 -16.98
C GLU A 85 8.93 -9.28 -18.22
N ASP A 86 9.00 -8.52 -19.31
CA ASP A 86 9.68 -8.96 -20.53
C ASP A 86 11.20 -9.13 -20.33
N ALA A 87 11.84 -8.23 -19.57
CA ALA A 87 13.25 -8.36 -19.23
C ALA A 87 13.51 -9.65 -18.42
N LEU A 88 12.67 -9.95 -17.43
CA LEU A 88 12.76 -11.20 -16.68
C LEU A 88 12.51 -12.43 -17.57
N ALA A 89 11.60 -12.36 -18.54
CA ALA A 89 11.36 -13.43 -19.49
C ALA A 89 12.55 -13.65 -20.44
N ALA A 90 13.20 -12.56 -20.88
CA ALA A 90 14.43 -12.63 -21.67
C ALA A 90 15.60 -13.22 -20.87
N ASP A 91 15.75 -12.83 -19.60
CA ASP A 91 16.73 -13.39 -18.69
C ASP A 91 16.48 -14.89 -18.49
N GLN A 92 15.25 -15.31 -18.21
CA GLN A 92 14.90 -16.74 -18.06
C GLN A 92 15.12 -17.55 -19.35
N ALA A 93 14.84 -16.96 -20.52
CA ALA A 93 15.11 -17.60 -21.80
C ALA A 93 16.62 -17.76 -22.05
N SER A 94 17.44 -16.83 -21.54
CA SER A 94 18.90 -16.92 -21.58
C SER A 94 19.47 -17.86 -20.50
N GLU A 95 18.81 -17.96 -19.34
CA GLU A 95 19.23 -18.76 -18.19
C GLU A 95 19.07 -20.28 -18.40
N LYS A 96 18.28 -20.71 -19.41
CA LYS A 96 18.29 -22.11 -19.87
C LYS A 96 19.70 -22.60 -20.27
N ALA A 97 20.67 -21.70 -20.45
CA ALA A 97 22.08 -22.01 -20.73
C ALA A 97 23.03 -21.97 -19.50
N SER A 98 22.58 -21.58 -18.31
CA SER A 98 23.47 -21.49 -17.14
C SER A 98 22.85 -22.01 -15.85
N THR A 99 23.57 -22.90 -15.16
CA THR A 99 23.16 -23.42 -13.85
C THR A 99 23.42 -22.36 -12.79
N VAL A 100 22.38 -21.60 -12.42
CA VAL A 100 22.45 -20.65 -11.32
C VAL A 100 22.62 -21.40 -9.99
N ARG A 101 23.65 -20.98 -9.22
CA ARG A 101 24.00 -21.57 -7.92
C ARG A 101 22.90 -21.27 -6.90
N ALA A 102 22.52 -22.27 -6.11
CA ALA A 102 21.45 -22.17 -5.12
C ALA A 102 21.68 -21.01 -4.13
N PHE A 103 20.85 -19.97 -4.24
CA PHE A 103 20.76 -18.92 -3.24
C PHE A 103 19.90 -19.40 -2.08
N THR A 104 20.47 -19.46 -0.87
CA THR A 104 19.70 -19.73 0.34
C THR A 104 18.81 -18.53 0.66
N ARG A 105 17.53 -18.61 0.29
CA ARG A 105 16.51 -17.64 0.71
C ARG A 105 16.42 -17.66 2.23
N ARG A 106 16.76 -16.53 2.87
CA ARG A 106 16.39 -16.31 4.27
C ARG A 106 14.88 -16.22 4.34
N HIS A 107 14.25 -17.09 5.14
CA HIS A 107 12.82 -17.00 5.38
C HIS A 107 12.51 -15.64 6.03
N PRO A 108 11.60 -14.85 5.46
CA PRO A 108 11.18 -13.60 6.09
C PRO A 108 10.46 -13.93 7.39
N VAL A 109 11.10 -13.59 8.52
CA VAL A 109 10.46 -13.65 9.84
C VAL A 109 9.65 -12.37 10.02
N ARG A 110 8.39 -12.50 10.44
CA ARG A 110 7.54 -11.34 10.76
C ARG A 110 8.20 -10.54 11.88
N LYS A 111 8.46 -9.26 11.65
CA LYS A 111 8.92 -8.36 12.71
C LYS A 111 7.79 -8.14 13.72
N PRO A 112 8.08 -8.07 15.02
CA PRO A 112 7.08 -7.75 16.03
C PRO A 112 6.52 -6.33 15.81
N PHE A 113 5.31 -6.08 16.29
CA PHE A 113 4.72 -4.75 16.25
C PHE A 113 5.44 -3.78 17.20
N PRO A 114 5.44 -2.46 16.93
CA PRO A 114 6.10 -1.48 17.78
C PRO A 114 5.57 -1.44 19.22
N ASP A 115 6.46 -1.30 20.20
CA ASP A 115 6.11 -1.38 21.62
C ASP A 115 5.27 -0.22 22.16
N HIS A 116 5.30 0.93 21.48
CA HIS A 116 4.56 2.13 21.88
C HIS A 116 3.07 2.08 21.52
N LEU A 117 2.62 1.08 20.74
CA LEU A 117 1.22 0.91 20.40
C LEU A 117 0.45 0.28 21.57
N PRO A 118 -0.76 0.78 21.89
CA PRO A 118 -1.58 0.20 22.94
C PRO A 118 -2.02 -1.22 22.53
N ARG A 119 -1.94 -2.18 23.47
CA ARG A 119 -2.36 -3.56 23.27
C ARG A 119 -3.65 -3.82 24.05
N GLU A 120 -4.72 -4.15 23.35
CA GLU A 120 -5.96 -4.65 23.94
C GLU A 120 -5.92 -6.18 23.98
N ARG A 121 -6.14 -6.76 25.16
CA ARG A 121 -6.07 -8.21 25.35
C ARG A 121 -7.47 -8.80 25.40
N VAL A 122 -7.90 -9.41 24.30
CA VAL A 122 -9.14 -10.18 24.23
C VAL A 122 -8.85 -11.63 24.57
N VAL A 123 -9.32 -12.09 25.72
CA VAL A 123 -9.17 -13.50 26.16
C VAL A 123 -10.43 -14.25 25.77
N VAL A 124 -10.30 -15.25 24.89
CA VAL A 124 -11.39 -16.18 24.61
C VAL A 124 -11.57 -17.09 25.82
N GLU A 125 -12.82 -17.20 26.30
CA GLU A 125 -13.12 -17.97 27.50
C GLU A 125 -12.72 -19.44 27.34
N ALA A 126 -12.09 -19.97 28.38
CA ALA A 126 -11.74 -21.38 28.44
C ALA A 126 -13.00 -22.25 28.55
N PRO A 127 -13.00 -23.48 28.01
CA PRO A 127 -14.12 -24.40 28.20
C PRO A 127 -14.29 -24.74 29.68
N VAL A 128 -15.55 -24.93 30.11
CA VAL A 128 -15.90 -25.28 31.51
C VAL A 128 -15.68 -26.76 31.81
N ALA A 129 -15.61 -27.61 30.79
CA ALA A 129 -15.40 -29.06 30.91
C ALA A 129 -14.36 -29.58 29.89
N CYS A 130 -13.63 -30.65 30.22
CA CYS A 130 -12.71 -31.27 29.25
C CYS A 130 -13.51 -31.73 28.04
N THR A 131 -13.08 -31.32 26.85
CA THR A 131 -13.64 -31.82 25.58
C THR A 131 -13.49 -33.33 25.42
N CYS A 132 -12.57 -33.94 26.16
CA CYS A 132 -12.26 -35.36 26.12
C CYS A 132 -13.16 -36.24 27.01
N CYS A 133 -13.38 -35.84 28.26
CA CYS A 133 -13.98 -36.68 29.31
C CYS A 133 -15.08 -35.97 30.12
N GLY A 134 -15.38 -34.71 29.82
CA GLY A 134 -16.42 -33.94 30.49
C GLY A 134 -16.10 -33.54 31.94
N SER A 135 -14.88 -33.76 32.42
CA SER A 135 -14.50 -33.38 33.78
C SER A 135 -14.32 -31.86 33.93
N ASP A 136 -14.63 -31.35 35.11
CA ASP A 136 -14.46 -29.94 35.53
C ASP A 136 -13.03 -29.65 36.03
N ARG A 137 -12.15 -30.66 36.04
CA ARG A 137 -10.77 -30.58 36.53
C ARG A 137 -9.81 -30.03 35.49
N ILE A 138 -10.08 -28.82 34.98
CA ILE A 138 -9.23 -28.15 33.99
C ILE A 138 -8.37 -27.09 34.69
N VAL A 139 -7.10 -27.02 34.31
CA VAL A 139 -6.14 -26.03 34.82
C VAL A 139 -5.50 -25.31 33.65
N LYS A 140 -5.29 -24.00 33.78
CA LYS A 140 -4.59 -23.19 32.79
C LYS A 140 -3.12 -23.58 32.73
N MET A 141 -2.65 -24.04 31.56
CA MET A 141 -1.26 -24.48 31.35
C MET A 141 -0.38 -23.43 30.64
N GLY A 142 -0.96 -22.62 29.76
CA GLY A 142 -0.24 -21.62 28.96
C GLY A 142 -1.20 -20.86 28.05
N GLU A 143 -0.67 -19.88 27.33
CA GLU A 143 -1.44 -19.07 26.38
C GLU A 143 -0.61 -18.83 25.13
N ASP A 144 -1.22 -19.10 23.98
CA ASP A 144 -0.67 -18.68 22.70
C ASP A 144 -1.18 -17.27 22.39
N ILE A 145 -0.25 -16.33 22.16
CA ILE A 145 -0.58 -14.93 21.92
C ILE A 145 -0.45 -14.65 20.42
N THR A 146 -1.57 -14.31 19.78
CA THR A 146 -1.60 -13.80 18.41
C THR A 146 -1.89 -12.31 18.42
N GLU A 147 -0.94 -11.49 17.96
CA GLU A 147 -1.13 -10.04 17.84
C GLU A 147 -1.77 -9.71 16.48
N THR A 148 -2.84 -8.92 16.48
CA THR A 148 -3.48 -8.36 15.29
C THR A 148 -3.50 -6.85 15.41
N LEU A 149 -3.05 -6.14 14.37
CA LEU A 149 -3.07 -4.68 14.33
C LEU A 149 -4.45 -4.20 13.88
N GLU A 150 -5.17 -3.52 14.78
CA GLU A 150 -6.49 -2.96 14.53
C GLU A 150 -6.48 -1.43 14.55
N VAL A 151 -7.50 -0.81 13.94
CA VAL A 151 -7.66 0.65 13.89
C VAL A 151 -8.98 1.07 14.53
N ILE A 152 -8.93 2.04 15.45
CA ILE A 152 -10.12 2.72 15.92
C ILE A 152 -10.40 3.88 14.94
N PRO A 153 -11.50 3.83 14.17
CA PRO A 153 -11.80 4.88 13.21
C PRO A 153 -12.07 6.21 13.92
N ARG A 154 -11.81 7.31 13.20
CA ARG A 154 -12.08 8.66 13.69
C ARG A 154 -13.58 8.84 13.97
N GLN A 155 -13.90 9.52 15.07
CA GLN A 155 -15.27 9.88 15.47
C GLN A 155 -15.41 11.40 15.65
N TRP A 156 -16.44 11.98 15.03
CA TRP A 156 -16.80 13.39 15.21
C TRP A 156 -17.67 13.56 16.45
N LYS A 157 -17.36 14.57 17.27
CA LYS A 157 -18.18 14.92 18.44
C LYS A 157 -18.33 16.43 18.57
N VAL A 158 -19.52 16.85 19.01
CA VAL A 158 -19.80 18.24 19.35
C VAL A 158 -19.79 18.38 20.86
N ILE A 159 -18.88 19.21 21.39
CA ILE A 159 -18.81 19.49 22.83
C ILE A 159 -19.66 20.73 23.11
N GLN A 160 -20.80 20.53 23.77
CA GLN A 160 -21.63 21.63 24.25
C GLN A 160 -21.18 22.04 25.66
N THR A 161 -20.62 23.24 25.78
CA THR A 161 -20.23 23.76 27.10
C THR A 161 -21.34 24.66 27.64
N VAL A 162 -22.14 24.13 28.57
CA VAL A 162 -23.24 24.86 29.20
C VAL A 162 -22.70 25.63 30.40
N ARG A 163 -22.91 26.95 30.41
CA ARG A 163 -22.57 27.83 31.54
C ARG A 163 -23.86 28.22 32.24
N GLU A 164 -24.24 27.41 33.22
CA GLU A 164 -25.47 27.62 33.98
C GLU A 164 -25.41 28.95 34.74
N LYS A 165 -26.56 29.65 34.74
CA LYS A 165 -26.75 30.89 35.47
C LYS A 165 -27.60 30.58 36.68
N PHE A 166 -27.15 31.05 37.84
CA PHE A 166 -27.88 30.88 39.09
C PHE A 166 -28.28 32.25 39.61
N THR A 167 -29.43 32.33 40.27
CA THR A 167 -29.81 33.51 41.05
C THR A 167 -29.94 33.13 42.50
N CYS A 168 -29.38 33.93 43.39
CA CYS A 168 -29.54 33.73 44.83
C CYS A 168 -30.91 34.24 45.27
N ARG A 169 -31.75 33.42 45.91
CA ARG A 169 -33.08 33.86 46.38
C ARG A 169 -33.04 34.86 47.53
N ALA A 170 -31.92 34.95 48.26
CA ALA A 170 -31.78 35.86 49.40
C ALA A 170 -31.33 37.27 48.98
N CYS A 171 -30.54 37.39 47.92
CA CYS A 171 -29.98 38.68 47.47
C CYS A 171 -30.24 39.01 46.00
N GLU A 172 -31.02 38.17 45.30
CA GLU A 172 -31.42 38.29 43.89
C GLU A 172 -30.26 38.43 42.89
N LYS A 173 -29.02 38.21 43.32
CA LYS A 173 -27.82 38.35 42.50
C LYS A 173 -27.67 37.15 41.56
N ILE A 174 -27.47 37.45 40.28
CA ILE A 174 -27.19 36.44 39.24
C ILE A 174 -25.68 36.15 39.21
N SER A 175 -25.31 34.87 39.29
CA SER A 175 -23.94 34.39 39.13
C SER A 175 -23.83 33.41 37.97
N GLN A 176 -22.68 33.42 37.30
CA GLN A 176 -22.37 32.51 36.19
C GLN A 176 -20.88 32.17 36.23
N PRO A 177 -20.48 30.89 36.08
CA PRO A 177 -19.07 30.53 35.95
C PRO A 177 -18.41 31.24 34.75
N PRO A 178 -17.11 31.56 34.79
CA PRO A 178 -16.41 32.23 33.69
C PRO A 178 -16.45 31.39 32.41
N ALA A 179 -16.18 32.04 31.26
CA ALA A 179 -16.13 31.35 29.98
C ALA A 179 -14.93 30.39 29.93
N PRO A 180 -15.08 29.19 29.36
CA PRO A 180 -13.94 28.33 29.11
C PRO A 180 -12.97 29.00 28.12
N PHE A 181 -11.71 28.59 28.19
CA PHE A 181 -10.71 29.05 27.25
C PHE A 181 -10.94 28.42 25.86
N HIS A 182 -10.81 29.22 24.82
CA HIS A 182 -10.85 28.77 23.43
C HIS A 182 -9.53 29.14 22.74
N ALA A 183 -8.92 28.18 22.03
CA ALA A 183 -7.66 28.38 21.32
C ALA A 183 -7.75 29.49 20.24
N ILE A 184 -8.90 29.58 19.55
CA ILE A 184 -9.21 30.66 18.62
C ILE A 184 -10.32 31.51 19.25
N PRO A 185 -10.11 32.82 19.47
CA PRO A 185 -11.16 33.70 19.97
C PRO A 185 -12.39 33.66 19.05
N ARG A 186 -13.57 33.34 19.60
CA ARG A 186 -14.84 33.17 18.87
C ARG A 186 -14.82 32.07 17.80
N GLY A 187 -13.82 31.19 17.81
CA GLY A 187 -13.75 30.04 16.91
C GLY A 187 -14.66 28.91 17.38
N TRP A 188 -15.25 28.20 16.41
CA TRP A 188 -16.06 27.00 16.68
C TRP A 188 -15.20 25.73 16.78
N ALA A 189 -13.98 25.75 16.24
CA ALA A 189 -13.10 24.59 16.21
C ALA A 189 -12.45 24.35 17.59
N GLY A 190 -12.57 23.11 18.07
CA GLY A 190 -11.91 22.67 19.30
C GLY A 190 -10.39 22.50 19.14
N PRO A 191 -9.62 22.46 20.24
CA PRO A 191 -8.15 22.38 20.18
C PRO A 191 -7.65 21.12 19.46
N SER A 192 -8.26 19.95 19.70
CA SER A 192 -7.88 18.70 19.04
C SER A 192 -8.13 18.74 17.53
N LEU A 193 -9.23 19.37 17.09
CA LEU A 193 -9.53 19.54 15.66
C LEU A 193 -8.49 20.43 14.98
N ILE A 194 -8.12 21.55 15.63
CA ILE A 194 -7.10 22.47 15.11
C ILE A 194 -5.74 21.76 15.02
N ALA A 195 -5.34 21.02 16.06
CA ALA A 195 -4.09 20.28 16.07
C ALA A 195 -4.02 19.24 14.94
N MET A 196 -5.10 18.49 14.73
CA MET A 196 -5.22 17.54 13.63
C MET A 196 -5.11 18.22 12.26
N LEU A 197 -5.87 19.30 12.01
CA LEU A 197 -5.82 20.06 10.74
C LEU A 197 -4.40 20.56 10.42
N ILE A 198 -3.69 21.09 11.42
CA ILE A 198 -2.33 21.60 11.25
C ILE A 198 -1.37 20.44 10.96
N PHE A 199 -1.45 19.35 11.72
CA PHE A 199 -0.61 18.17 11.49
C PHE A 199 -0.86 17.54 10.12
N GLU A 200 -2.11 17.44 9.68
CA GLU A 200 -2.44 16.89 8.36
C GLU A 200 -1.93 17.80 7.23
N LYS A 201 -2.06 19.12 7.39
CA LYS A 201 -1.60 20.07 6.36
C LYS A 201 -0.07 20.13 6.27
N TYR A 202 0.62 20.21 7.41
CA TYR A 202 2.05 20.51 7.45
C TYR A 202 2.92 19.29 7.73
N GLY A 203 2.43 18.32 8.50
CA GLY A 203 3.14 17.07 8.81
C GLY A 203 2.92 15.98 7.76
N GLN A 204 1.70 15.88 7.20
CA GLN A 204 1.35 14.89 6.18
C GLN A 204 1.17 15.48 4.78
N HIS A 205 1.40 16.78 4.61
CA HIS A 205 1.26 17.51 3.34
C HIS A 205 -0.09 17.30 2.63
N GLN A 206 -1.15 17.02 3.38
CA GLN A 206 -2.48 16.81 2.81
C GLN A 206 -3.13 18.17 2.49
N PRO A 207 -3.48 18.46 1.22
CA PRO A 207 -4.12 19.72 0.86
C PRO A 207 -5.46 19.91 1.57
N LEU A 208 -5.78 21.14 1.95
CA LEU A 208 -7.00 21.47 2.70
C LEU A 208 -8.29 21.05 1.97
N ASN A 209 -8.33 21.15 0.64
CA ASN A 209 -9.49 20.71 -0.15
C ASN A 209 -9.73 19.20 0.01
N ARG A 210 -8.65 18.40 0.00
CA ARG A 210 -8.73 16.94 0.17
C ARG A 210 -9.14 16.55 1.59
N GLN A 211 -8.69 17.32 2.59
CA GLN A 211 -9.16 17.16 3.97
C GLN A 211 -10.66 17.46 4.05
N ALA A 212 -11.11 18.58 3.50
CA ALA A 212 -12.52 18.98 3.50
C ALA A 212 -13.44 17.94 2.82
N GLU A 213 -13.05 17.43 1.64
CA GLU A 213 -13.78 16.36 0.95
C GLU A 213 -13.87 15.09 1.78
N ARG A 214 -12.77 14.67 2.44
CA ARG A 214 -12.78 13.51 3.33
C ARG A 214 -13.71 13.74 4.51
N PHE A 215 -13.67 14.92 5.12
CA PHE A 215 -14.46 15.23 6.31
C PHE A 215 -15.96 15.20 5.97
N ALA A 216 -16.34 15.72 4.81
CA ALA A 216 -17.71 15.66 4.31
C ALA A 216 -18.23 14.23 4.10
N ARG A 217 -17.35 13.26 3.84
CA ARG A 217 -17.75 11.84 3.70
C ARG A 217 -17.91 11.13 5.05
N GLU A 218 -17.33 11.68 6.11
CA GLU A 218 -17.35 11.07 7.44
C GLU A 218 -18.50 11.56 8.33
N GLY A 219 -19.24 12.59 7.88
CA GLY A 219 -20.39 13.17 8.60
C GLY A 219 -20.09 14.54 9.18
#